data_AF-A0A2R5LEM7-F1
#
_entry.id   AF-A0A2R5LEM7-F1
#
_cell.length_a   1.000
_cell.length_b   1.000
_cell.length_c   1.000
_cell.angle_alpha   90.00
_cell.angle_beta   90.00
_cell.angle_gamma   90.00
#
_symmetry.space_group_name_H-M   'P 1'
#
loop_
_entity.id
_entity.type
_entity.pdbx_description
1 polymer ?
#
loop_
_entity_poly.entity_id
_entity_poly.type
_entity_poly.pdbx_seq_one_letter_code
_entity_poly.pdbx_strand_id
1 'polypeptide(L)'
;MSNGNLSEEEILERAAEERVAIVARYDRGRDNVVDPWEDPKFELYHVTDKYGFIHNHRLPDRYTDHEAKVRDQENIRIGKWLKMLGSWDKYYPTTEKLRRRIYKGVPNAVRAAVWLRLLDVARIRAEQEGKYWEMRERARKWSPDIRQIDLDVNRTYRNHIMFRERYGVKQQALFHVLAAYSVYNTEVGYCQGMSQIAALLLMYMNEEDAFWAISVLMTDEKHAMHGFFIQGFPKLRRFQEHHDRVLSKLLPKLKKHLDRFEIHTSLYTLKWFFQCFLDRVPFTLTLRLWDAYVLDGEPVLTAMSYTLLRLHRKTLLKMGMEEMIDFLQARLEQDFGYHDDAAMEALQASMEELRKHGLAIPPGRPPPSELPQRPFGLELPLPSPRCIKKKAVTNGSNESHGESVRDSAAENGGPASCENLRRASPRDNEDATSSVVDPLSSRTSLAETSQTSAADLSSFSSPSATLRRTPSLYDNVDYRESLEAASRSPDAVRIYVPYHHGSGGETPLASSPIPNGDMTPTNQDPNKLTIHVDLHYSSCDGPQEEEEALRTEL
;
A
#
# COMPACT_ATOMS: atom_id res chain seq x y z
N MET A 1 -5.30 -38.11 32.71
CA MET A 1 -5.56 -36.70 32.39
C MET A 1 -5.74 -36.64 30.88
N SER A 2 -6.98 -36.67 30.39
CA SER A 2 -7.25 -36.69 28.94
C SER A 2 -7.09 -35.29 28.37
N ASN A 3 -6.27 -35.16 27.33
CA ASN A 3 -6.21 -33.95 26.51
C ASN A 3 -7.58 -33.71 25.88
N GLY A 4 -8.32 -32.73 26.40
CA GLY A 4 -9.61 -32.31 25.88
C GLY A 4 -9.44 -31.54 24.57
N ASN A 5 -9.56 -32.25 23.44
CA ASN A 5 -9.91 -31.59 22.19
C ASN A 5 -11.39 -31.21 22.28
N LEU A 6 -11.68 -29.91 22.32
CA LEU A 6 -13.03 -29.37 22.17
C LEU A 6 -13.65 -29.90 20.87
N SER A 7 -14.93 -30.25 20.90
CA SER A 7 -15.67 -30.63 19.70
C SER A 7 -15.82 -29.45 18.75
N GLU A 8 -15.99 -29.71 17.45
CA GLU A 8 -16.20 -28.65 16.45
C GLU A 8 -17.43 -27.77 16.77
N GLU A 9 -18.46 -28.37 17.38
CA GLU A 9 -19.67 -27.68 17.81
C GLU A 9 -19.39 -26.68 18.94
N GLU A 10 -18.62 -27.08 19.96
CA GLU A 10 -18.22 -26.18 21.07
C GLU A 10 -17.32 -25.03 20.58
N ILE A 11 -16.48 -25.27 19.57
CA ILE A 11 -15.65 -24.21 18.96
C ILE A 11 -16.52 -23.19 18.24
N LEU A 12 -17.51 -23.64 17.48
CA LEU A 12 -18.45 -22.78 16.75
C LEU A 12 -19.33 -21.97 17.70
N GLU A 13 -19.82 -22.59 18.77
CA GLU A 13 -20.62 -21.91 19.80
C GLU A 13 -19.81 -20.82 20.50
N ARG A 14 -18.58 -21.12 20.94
CA ARG A 14 -17.69 -20.13 21.56
C ARG A 14 -17.35 -18.98 20.61
N ALA A 15 -17.13 -19.25 19.32
CA ALA A 15 -16.91 -18.21 18.32
C ALA A 15 -18.15 -17.34 18.11
N ALA A 16 -19.36 -17.91 18.23
CA ALA A 16 -20.61 -17.17 18.20
C ALA A 16 -20.80 -16.27 19.43
N GLU A 17 -20.52 -16.77 20.62
CA GLU A 17 -20.55 -15.98 21.86
C GLU A 17 -19.55 -14.82 21.81
N GLU A 18 -18.30 -15.08 21.39
CA GLU A 18 -17.27 -14.05 21.26
C GLU A 18 -17.68 -12.97 20.26
N ARG A 19 -18.24 -13.36 19.11
CA ARG A 19 -18.78 -12.42 18.11
C ARG A 19 -19.87 -11.54 18.71
N VAL A 20 -20.85 -12.12 19.39
CA VAL A 20 -21.94 -11.36 20.02
C VAL A 20 -21.38 -10.37 21.05
N ALA A 21 -20.41 -10.80 21.86
CA ALA A 21 -19.76 -9.93 22.84
C ALA A 21 -18.99 -8.77 22.20
N ILE A 22 -18.25 -9.00 21.11
CA ILE A 22 -17.56 -7.95 20.36
C ILE A 22 -18.55 -6.96 19.77
N VAL A 23 -19.59 -7.44 19.07
CA VAL A 23 -20.60 -6.58 18.45
C VAL A 23 -21.29 -5.71 19.50
N ALA A 24 -21.64 -6.28 20.66
CA ALA A 24 -22.24 -5.52 21.75
C ALA A 24 -21.31 -4.43 22.31
N ARG A 25 -19.98 -4.61 22.27
CA ARG A 25 -19.04 -3.53 22.59
C ARG A 25 -19.12 -2.41 21.56
N TYR A 26 -19.09 -2.71 20.27
CA TYR A 26 -19.23 -1.66 19.25
C TYR A 26 -20.56 -0.90 19.35
N ASP A 27 -21.67 -1.58 19.65
CA ASP A 27 -22.98 -0.95 19.84
C ASP A 27 -23.03 0.04 21.00
N ARG A 28 -22.37 -0.29 22.11
CA ARG A 28 -22.24 0.61 23.26
C ARG A 28 -21.30 1.78 22.99
N GLY A 29 -20.44 1.70 21.98
CA GLY A 29 -19.53 2.79 21.63
C GLY A 29 -18.65 3.21 22.81
N ARG A 30 -18.69 4.49 23.17
CA ARG A 30 -17.87 5.05 24.26
C ARG A 30 -18.38 4.73 25.67
N ASP A 31 -19.55 4.12 25.80
CA ASP A 31 -20.10 3.71 27.10
C ASP A 31 -19.44 2.43 27.65
N ASN A 32 -18.52 1.82 26.88
CA ASN A 32 -17.73 0.69 27.36
C ASN A 32 -16.66 1.14 28.37
N VAL A 33 -16.31 0.21 29.27
CA VAL A 33 -15.03 0.28 29.99
C VAL A 33 -13.92 0.00 28.98
N VAL A 34 -13.12 1.02 28.70
CA VAL A 34 -11.96 0.94 27.81
C VAL A 34 -10.70 0.81 28.65
N ASP A 35 -9.84 -0.14 28.30
CA ASP A 35 -8.58 -0.30 29.02
C ASP A 35 -7.68 0.94 28.82
N PRO A 36 -6.94 1.39 29.84
CA PRO A 36 -6.07 2.55 29.72
C PRO A 36 -4.99 2.44 28.64
N TRP A 37 -4.59 1.22 28.26
CA TRP A 37 -3.60 0.99 27.19
C TRP A 37 -4.22 1.11 25.79
N GLU A 38 -5.53 0.88 25.65
CA GLU A 38 -6.23 1.11 24.39
C GLU A 38 -6.34 2.61 24.16
N ASP A 39 -6.74 3.39 25.17
CA ASP A 39 -6.82 4.85 25.12
C ASP A 39 -5.78 5.52 26.04
N PRO A 40 -4.50 5.54 25.66
CA PRO A 40 -3.47 6.16 26.47
C PRO A 40 -3.74 7.66 26.60
N LYS A 41 -3.94 8.11 27.85
CA LYS A 41 -3.98 9.51 28.25
C LYS A 41 -2.58 10.10 28.05
N PHE A 42 -2.34 10.73 26.91
CA PHE A 42 -1.15 11.55 26.72
C PHE A 42 -1.48 12.99 27.13
N GLU A 43 -0.95 13.42 28.28
CA GLU A 43 -1.02 14.79 28.80
C GLU A 43 -0.03 15.76 28.12
N LEU A 44 0.70 15.28 27.11
CA LEU A 44 1.61 16.07 26.30
C LEU A 44 1.27 15.77 24.84
N TYR A 45 1.06 16.82 24.04
CA TYR A 45 0.82 16.85 22.58
C TYR A 45 -0.66 16.88 22.11
N HIS A 46 -1.16 18.10 21.90
CA HIS A 46 -2.46 18.43 21.30
C HIS A 46 -2.30 19.16 19.96
N VAL A 47 -1.43 18.70 19.06
CA VAL A 47 -1.38 19.29 17.71
C VAL A 47 -1.51 18.22 16.65
N THR A 48 -2.59 18.33 15.89
CA THR A 48 -2.85 17.52 14.70
C THR A 48 -2.24 18.21 13.50
N ASP A 49 -1.59 17.47 12.62
CA ASP A 49 -1.29 18.01 11.31
C ASP A 49 -2.57 18.22 10.49
N LYS A 50 -2.42 18.81 9.30
CA LYS A 50 -3.55 19.09 8.38
C LYS A 50 -4.28 17.83 7.87
N TYR A 51 -3.73 16.64 8.13
CA TYR A 51 -4.34 15.37 7.77
C TYR A 51 -5.04 14.71 8.96
N GLY A 52 -4.80 15.18 10.19
CA GLY A 52 -5.38 14.63 11.42
C GLY A 52 -4.45 13.68 12.19
N PHE A 53 -3.18 13.55 11.79
CA PHE A 53 -2.20 12.77 12.55
C PHE A 53 -1.68 13.56 13.75
N ILE A 54 -1.52 12.84 14.84
CA ILE A 54 -1.08 13.35 16.13
C ILE A 54 0.44 13.17 16.20
N HIS A 55 1.14 14.27 16.47
CA HIS A 55 2.59 14.30 16.53
C HIS A 55 3.08 14.45 17.96
N ASN A 56 4.17 13.77 18.29
CA ASN A 56 4.84 13.88 19.59
C ASN A 56 5.64 15.17 19.76
N HIS A 57 5.59 16.12 18.84
CA HIS A 57 6.26 17.41 18.96
C HIS A 57 5.24 18.50 18.68
N ARG A 58 5.32 19.61 19.41
CA ARG A 58 4.45 20.77 19.19
C ARG A 58 4.76 21.35 17.81
N LEU A 59 3.74 21.45 16.94
CA LEU A 59 3.90 22.17 15.66
C LEU A 59 4.10 23.67 15.95
N PRO A 60 4.77 24.42 15.06
CA PRO A 60 4.95 25.86 15.22
C PRO A 60 3.61 26.59 15.42
N ASP A 61 3.56 27.54 16.37
CA ASP A 61 2.33 28.30 16.68
C ASP A 61 1.92 29.27 15.56
N ARG A 62 2.83 29.58 14.63
CA ARG A 62 2.57 30.41 13.45
C ARG A 62 3.08 29.72 12.21
N TYR A 63 2.30 29.82 11.13
CA TYR A 63 2.76 29.43 9.81
C TYR A 63 3.97 30.27 9.41
N THR A 64 4.97 29.61 8.84
CA THR A 64 6.04 30.31 8.12
C THR A 64 5.47 30.95 6.85
N ASP A 65 6.15 31.95 6.29
CA ASP A 65 5.75 32.56 5.01
C ASP A 65 5.65 31.54 3.87
N HIS A 66 6.46 30.48 3.94
CA HIS A 66 6.37 29.36 3.00
C HIS A 66 5.04 28.60 3.16
N GLU A 67 4.69 28.21 4.39
CA GLU A 67 3.45 27.47 4.67
C GLU A 67 2.20 28.30 4.31
N ALA A 68 2.22 29.60 4.57
CA ALA A 68 1.16 30.52 4.14
C ALA A 68 1.00 30.52 2.62
N LYS A 69 2.11 30.62 1.86
CA LYS A 69 2.09 30.54 0.39
C LYS A 69 1.54 29.20 -0.11
N VAL A 70 1.93 28.08 0.50
CA VAL A 70 1.42 26.77 0.10
C VAL A 70 -0.09 26.66 0.36
N ARG A 71 -0.58 27.17 1.49
CA ARG A 71 -2.01 27.22 1.79
C ARG A 71 -2.79 28.05 0.78
N ASP A 72 -2.27 29.21 0.38
CA ASP A 72 -2.91 30.05 -0.64
C ASP A 72 -2.94 29.35 -2.00
N GLN A 73 -1.86 28.66 -2.38
CA GLN A 73 -1.85 27.83 -3.58
C GLN A 73 -2.89 26.70 -3.50
N GLU A 74 -3.05 26.07 -2.34
CA GLU A 74 -4.07 25.04 -2.11
C GLU A 74 -5.49 25.61 -2.28
N ASN A 75 -5.77 26.79 -1.71
CA ASN A 75 -7.05 27.49 -1.89
C ASN A 75 -7.35 27.80 -3.37
N ILE A 76 -6.35 28.27 -4.11
CA ILE A 76 -6.46 28.48 -5.56
C ILE A 76 -6.75 27.17 -6.29
N ARG A 77 -6.13 26.05 -5.88
CA ARG A 77 -6.39 24.72 -6.44
C ARG A 77 -7.83 24.27 -6.13
N ILE A 78 -8.32 24.47 -4.90
CA ILE A 78 -9.70 24.16 -4.50
C ILE A 78 -10.69 24.88 -5.41
N GLY A 79 -10.56 26.20 -5.60
CA GLY A 79 -11.47 26.95 -6.47
C GLY A 79 -11.49 26.43 -7.92
N LYS A 80 -10.35 25.97 -8.44
CA LYS A 80 -10.27 25.34 -9.76
C LYS A 80 -10.92 23.95 -9.78
N TRP A 81 -10.81 23.18 -8.71
CA TRP A 81 -11.44 21.87 -8.57
C TRP A 81 -12.95 21.97 -8.45
N LEU A 82 -13.48 22.91 -7.65
CA LEU A 82 -14.92 23.15 -7.53
C LEU A 82 -15.55 23.46 -8.90
N LYS A 83 -14.88 24.28 -9.72
CA LYS A 83 -15.31 24.55 -11.11
C LYS A 83 -15.31 23.28 -11.98
N MET A 84 -14.37 22.35 -11.76
CA MET A 84 -14.34 21.10 -12.51
C MET A 84 -15.41 20.11 -12.04
N LEU A 85 -15.66 20.03 -10.74
CA LEU A 85 -16.71 19.18 -10.17
C LEU A 85 -18.10 19.65 -10.58
N GLY A 86 -18.32 20.96 -10.76
CA GLY A 86 -19.57 21.51 -11.30
C GLY A 86 -19.76 21.29 -12.81
N SER A 87 -18.77 20.78 -13.52
CA SER A 87 -18.88 20.43 -14.94
C SER A 87 -18.13 19.13 -15.23
N TRP A 88 -18.39 18.12 -14.40
CA TRP A 88 -17.62 16.87 -14.37
C TRP A 88 -17.58 16.15 -15.73
N ASP A 89 -18.73 16.04 -16.39
CA ASP A 89 -18.90 15.34 -17.67
C ASP A 89 -18.13 15.98 -18.83
N LYS A 90 -17.74 17.25 -18.69
CA LYS A 90 -16.85 17.92 -19.65
C LYS A 90 -15.41 17.42 -19.55
N TYR A 91 -14.99 16.94 -18.37
CA TYR A 91 -13.61 16.61 -18.08
C TYR A 91 -13.37 15.10 -18.02
N TYR A 92 -14.28 14.35 -17.43
CA TYR A 92 -14.21 12.89 -17.33
C TYR A 92 -14.87 12.24 -18.56
N PRO A 93 -14.37 11.10 -19.09
CA PRO A 93 -13.22 10.31 -18.62
C PRO A 93 -11.87 10.72 -19.21
N THR A 94 -11.84 11.52 -20.29
CA THR A 94 -10.69 11.54 -21.22
C THR A 94 -9.88 12.84 -21.26
N THR A 95 -10.19 13.84 -20.43
CA THR A 95 -9.47 15.12 -20.54
C THR A 95 -8.12 15.07 -19.83
N GLU A 96 -7.04 15.30 -20.59
CA GLU A 96 -5.66 15.43 -20.07
C GLU A 96 -5.53 16.48 -18.95
N LYS A 97 -6.42 17.48 -18.93
CA LYS A 97 -6.52 18.45 -17.83
C LYS A 97 -6.92 17.82 -16.49
N LEU A 98 -7.84 16.84 -16.49
CA LEU A 98 -8.22 16.11 -15.28
C LEU A 98 -7.04 15.28 -14.79
N ARG A 99 -6.46 14.46 -15.69
CA ARG A 99 -5.25 13.68 -15.42
C ARG A 99 -4.14 14.53 -14.79
N ARG A 100 -3.72 15.62 -15.45
CA ARG A 100 -2.67 16.51 -14.94
C ARG A 100 -2.98 17.10 -13.57
N ARG A 101 -4.25 17.32 -13.22
CA ARG A 101 -4.62 17.87 -11.90
C ARG A 101 -4.63 16.82 -10.82
N ILE A 102 -5.06 15.60 -11.13
CA ILE A 102 -4.97 14.44 -10.24
C ILE A 102 -3.51 14.17 -9.88
N TYR A 103 -2.64 14.11 -10.89
CA TYR A 103 -1.19 13.90 -10.67
C TYR A 103 -0.50 15.06 -9.93
N LYS A 104 -1.04 16.29 -10.03
CA LYS A 104 -0.64 17.45 -9.22
C LYS A 104 -1.23 17.49 -7.80
N GLY A 105 -2.08 16.53 -7.46
CA GLY A 105 -2.69 16.38 -6.15
C GLY A 105 -4.07 17.00 -6.04
N VAL A 106 -4.99 16.21 -5.51
CA VAL A 106 -6.34 16.62 -5.15
C VAL A 106 -6.28 17.25 -3.75
N PRO A 107 -6.77 18.48 -3.53
CA PRO A 107 -6.82 19.07 -2.19
C PRO A 107 -7.72 18.29 -1.23
N ASN A 108 -7.41 18.32 0.07
CA ASN A 108 -8.14 17.55 1.09
C ASN A 108 -9.66 17.84 1.07
N ALA A 109 -10.04 19.11 0.94
CA ALA A 109 -11.43 19.55 0.98
C ALA A 109 -12.32 18.99 -0.15
N VAL A 110 -11.74 18.59 -1.28
CA VAL A 110 -12.49 18.09 -2.45
C VAL A 110 -12.20 16.62 -2.77
N ARG A 111 -11.27 15.98 -2.05
CA ARG A 111 -10.82 14.62 -2.35
C ARG A 111 -11.95 13.61 -2.35
N ALA A 112 -12.79 13.64 -1.33
CA ALA A 112 -13.99 12.80 -1.23
C ALA A 112 -14.85 12.88 -2.50
N ALA A 113 -15.19 14.11 -2.91
CA ALA A 113 -16.04 14.37 -4.07
C ALA A 113 -15.39 13.95 -5.41
N VAL A 114 -14.07 13.92 -5.48
CA VAL A 114 -13.32 13.45 -6.66
C VAL A 114 -13.27 11.93 -6.67
N TRP A 115 -12.87 11.29 -5.57
CA TRP A 115 -12.77 9.83 -5.47
C TRP A 115 -14.11 9.15 -5.69
N LEU A 116 -15.19 9.64 -5.08
CA LEU A 116 -16.53 9.08 -5.27
C LEU A 116 -17.00 9.11 -6.73
N ARG A 117 -16.61 10.14 -7.50
CA ARG A 117 -16.93 10.23 -8.92
C ARG A 117 -16.05 9.34 -9.78
N LEU A 118 -14.76 9.24 -9.47
CA LEU A 118 -13.81 8.39 -10.20
C LEU A 118 -14.11 6.89 -10.01
N LEU A 119 -14.59 6.52 -8.82
CA LEU A 119 -15.03 5.16 -8.48
C LEU A 119 -16.51 4.92 -8.81
N ASP A 120 -17.23 5.91 -9.32
CA ASP A 120 -18.66 5.82 -9.66
C ASP A 120 -19.53 5.24 -8.53
N VAL A 121 -19.21 5.61 -7.29
CA VAL A 121 -19.86 5.07 -6.07
C VAL A 121 -21.35 5.42 -6.01
N ALA A 122 -21.72 6.59 -6.55
CA ALA A 122 -23.11 7.01 -6.58
C ALA A 122 -24.00 6.04 -7.38
N ARG A 123 -23.49 5.50 -8.50
CA ARG A 123 -24.22 4.55 -9.34
C ARG A 123 -24.45 3.23 -8.61
N ILE A 124 -23.38 2.61 -8.08
CA ILE A 124 -23.51 1.30 -7.41
C ILE A 124 -24.35 1.39 -6.13
N ARG A 125 -24.26 2.49 -5.37
CA ARG A 125 -25.11 2.72 -4.20
C ARG A 125 -26.59 2.79 -4.58
N ALA A 126 -26.91 3.46 -5.69
CA ALA A 126 -28.29 3.54 -6.19
C ALA A 126 -28.80 2.19 -6.73
N GLU A 127 -27.93 1.43 -7.41
CA GLU A 127 -28.28 0.08 -7.92
C GLU A 127 -28.47 -0.96 -6.81
N GLN A 128 -27.83 -0.77 -5.65
CA GLN A 128 -27.82 -1.70 -4.53
C GLN A 128 -28.37 -1.06 -3.25
N GLU A 129 -29.43 -0.26 -3.39
CA GLU A 129 -30.03 0.47 -2.28
C GLU A 129 -30.38 -0.46 -1.10
N GLY A 130 -30.00 -0.07 0.12
CA GLY A 130 -30.24 -0.83 1.34
C GLY A 130 -29.33 -2.05 1.55
N LYS A 131 -28.57 -2.49 0.52
CA LYS A 131 -27.73 -3.69 0.60
C LYS A 131 -26.64 -3.56 1.65
N TYR A 132 -26.07 -2.37 1.83
CA TYR A 132 -25.07 -2.12 2.86
C TYR A 132 -25.60 -2.47 4.27
N TRP A 133 -26.79 -1.96 4.61
CA TRP A 133 -27.41 -2.21 5.91
C TRP A 133 -27.78 -3.68 6.10
N GLU A 134 -28.27 -4.35 5.04
CA GLU A 134 -28.50 -5.79 5.04
C GLU A 134 -27.22 -6.57 5.38
N MET A 135 -26.09 -6.23 4.73
CA MET A 135 -24.80 -6.87 4.97
C MET A 135 -24.26 -6.58 6.37
N ARG A 136 -24.42 -5.36 6.87
CA ARG A 136 -24.05 -4.99 8.25
C ARG A 136 -24.80 -5.86 9.26
N GLU A 137 -26.11 -6.01 9.11
CA GLU A 137 -26.91 -6.86 10.00
C GLU A 137 -26.58 -8.34 9.88
N ARG A 138 -26.30 -8.81 8.67
CA ARG A 138 -25.84 -10.18 8.43
C ARG A 138 -24.50 -10.45 9.11
N ALA A 139 -23.54 -9.54 8.98
CA ALA A 139 -22.21 -9.69 9.54
C ALA A 139 -22.22 -9.83 11.06
N ARG A 140 -23.06 -9.04 11.74
CA ARG A 140 -23.25 -9.11 13.20
C ARG A 140 -23.64 -10.52 13.66
N LYS A 141 -24.44 -11.22 12.86
CA LYS A 141 -24.95 -12.55 13.18
C LYS A 141 -24.03 -13.68 12.74
N TRP A 142 -23.36 -13.53 11.60
CA TRP A 142 -22.77 -14.67 10.89
C TRP A 142 -21.33 -14.48 10.40
N SER A 143 -20.75 -13.29 10.50
CA SER A 143 -19.38 -13.10 10.02
C SER A 143 -18.40 -13.92 10.87
N PRO A 144 -17.56 -14.79 10.26
CA PRO A 144 -16.54 -15.53 10.97
C PRO A 144 -15.34 -14.63 11.36
N ASP A 145 -15.26 -13.43 10.80
CA ASP A 145 -14.07 -12.59 10.83
C ASP A 145 -14.10 -11.51 11.91
N ILE A 146 -15.20 -11.39 12.67
CA ILE A 146 -15.45 -10.30 13.63
C ILE A 146 -14.31 -10.15 14.64
N ARG A 147 -13.75 -11.26 15.12
CA ARG A 147 -12.61 -11.26 16.04
C ARG A 147 -11.36 -10.64 15.41
N GLN A 148 -11.02 -11.05 14.19
CA GLN A 148 -9.84 -10.53 13.50
C GLN A 148 -10.04 -9.05 13.11
N ILE A 149 -11.25 -8.67 12.69
CA ILE A 149 -11.61 -7.28 12.40
C ILE A 149 -11.45 -6.42 13.66
N ASP A 150 -11.89 -6.88 14.83
CA ASP A 150 -11.75 -6.16 16.09
C ASP A 150 -10.28 -5.87 16.45
N LEU A 151 -9.42 -6.90 16.33
CA LEU A 151 -7.98 -6.77 16.55
C LEU A 151 -7.34 -5.77 15.60
N ASP A 152 -7.73 -5.79 14.32
CA ASP A 152 -7.19 -4.91 13.31
C ASP A 152 -7.67 -3.46 13.48
N VAL A 153 -8.94 -3.25 13.82
CA VAL A 153 -9.49 -1.92 14.13
C VAL A 153 -8.73 -1.28 15.29
N ASN A 154 -8.38 -2.05 16.32
CA ASN A 154 -7.70 -1.53 17.52
C ASN A 154 -6.25 -1.07 17.28
N ARG A 155 -5.65 -1.41 16.13
CA ARG A 155 -4.28 -0.99 15.77
C ARG A 155 -4.20 -0.11 14.53
N THR A 156 -5.29 0.07 13.80
CA THR A 156 -5.31 0.86 12.56
C THR A 156 -5.38 2.35 12.84
N TYR A 157 -4.37 3.11 12.38
CA TYR A 157 -4.28 4.57 12.48
C TYR A 157 -4.57 5.14 13.88
N ARG A 158 -4.12 4.47 14.95
CA ARG A 158 -4.33 4.94 16.34
C ARG A 158 -3.63 6.26 16.66
N ASN A 159 -2.68 6.68 15.83
CA ASN A 159 -2.04 8.00 15.84
C ASN A 159 -2.85 9.07 15.07
N HIS A 160 -4.08 8.79 14.63
CA HIS A 160 -4.94 9.71 13.90
C HIS A 160 -6.19 10.06 14.72
N ILE A 161 -6.60 11.32 14.75
CA ILE A 161 -7.71 11.79 15.61
C ILE A 161 -9.02 11.04 15.42
N MET A 162 -9.32 10.63 14.19
CA MET A 162 -10.56 9.89 13.90
C MET A 162 -10.55 8.50 14.53
N PHE A 163 -9.39 7.82 14.57
CA PHE A 163 -9.31 6.42 14.94
C PHE A 163 -8.64 6.19 16.30
N ARG A 164 -8.20 7.26 16.99
CA ARG A 164 -7.52 7.22 18.28
C ARG A 164 -8.40 6.86 19.47
N GLU A 165 -9.71 7.08 19.41
CA GLU A 165 -10.59 6.70 20.52
C GLU A 165 -11.14 5.30 20.31
N ARG A 166 -10.92 4.40 21.28
CA ARG A 166 -11.44 3.04 21.21
C ARG A 166 -12.97 3.06 21.18
N TYR A 167 -13.57 2.35 20.23
CA TYR A 167 -15.03 2.41 20.00
C TYR A 167 -15.56 3.83 19.69
N GLY A 168 -14.70 4.78 19.30
CA GLY A 168 -15.14 6.07 18.78
C GLY A 168 -15.89 5.93 17.46
N VAL A 169 -16.59 6.98 17.02
CA VAL A 169 -17.48 6.96 15.84
C VAL A 169 -16.81 6.37 14.60
N LYS A 170 -15.58 6.77 14.29
CA LYS A 170 -14.87 6.29 13.10
C LYS A 170 -14.26 4.89 13.29
N GLN A 171 -13.96 4.45 14.51
CA GLN A 171 -13.65 3.04 14.76
C GLN A 171 -14.88 2.14 14.58
N GLN A 172 -16.05 2.59 15.04
CA GLN A 172 -17.30 1.86 14.81
C GLN A 172 -17.59 1.77 13.30
N ALA A 173 -17.46 2.88 12.57
CA ALA A 173 -17.63 2.88 11.12
C ALA A 173 -16.64 1.94 10.41
N LEU A 174 -15.36 1.92 10.83
CA LEU A 174 -14.36 1.00 10.32
C LEU A 174 -14.76 -0.45 10.56
N PHE A 175 -15.20 -0.78 11.77
CA PHE A 175 -15.69 -2.10 12.11
C PHE A 175 -16.91 -2.49 11.25
N HIS A 176 -17.90 -1.62 11.11
CA HIS A 176 -19.11 -1.89 10.33
C HIS A 176 -18.80 -2.14 8.85
N VAL A 177 -17.97 -1.30 8.23
CA VAL A 177 -17.58 -1.44 6.82
C VAL A 177 -16.89 -2.77 6.57
N LEU A 178 -15.91 -3.13 7.40
CA LEU A 178 -15.15 -4.37 7.26
C LEU A 178 -16.02 -5.60 7.55
N ALA A 179 -16.84 -5.55 8.60
CA ALA A 179 -17.77 -6.62 8.93
C ALA A 179 -18.78 -6.85 7.80
N ALA A 180 -19.43 -5.80 7.31
CA ALA A 180 -20.35 -5.89 6.18
C ALA A 180 -19.66 -6.46 4.93
N TYR A 181 -18.44 -6.00 4.62
CA TYR A 181 -17.70 -6.49 3.46
C TYR A 181 -17.35 -7.98 3.56
N SER A 182 -17.00 -8.46 4.76
CA SER A 182 -16.65 -9.87 5.00
C SER A 182 -17.74 -10.86 4.61
N VAL A 183 -19.02 -10.45 4.68
CA VAL A 183 -20.16 -11.28 4.27
C VAL A 183 -20.74 -10.89 2.91
N TYR A 184 -20.36 -9.72 2.38
CA TYR A 184 -20.73 -9.29 1.04
C TYR A 184 -19.93 -10.03 -0.03
N ASN A 185 -18.60 -10.10 0.13
CA ASN A 185 -17.73 -10.88 -0.75
C ASN A 185 -17.19 -12.10 0.00
N THR A 186 -17.95 -13.20 -0.02
CA THR A 186 -17.65 -14.41 0.76
C THR A 186 -16.43 -15.19 0.26
N GLU A 187 -15.94 -14.90 -0.95
CA GLU A 187 -14.70 -15.50 -1.47
C GLU A 187 -13.47 -14.93 -0.79
N VAL A 188 -13.49 -13.61 -0.56
CA VAL A 188 -12.42 -12.89 0.16
C VAL A 188 -12.64 -12.98 1.66
N GLY A 189 -13.87 -12.75 2.13
CA GLY A 189 -14.15 -12.51 3.54
C GLY A 189 -13.46 -11.24 4.02
N TYR A 190 -12.87 -11.30 5.21
CA TYR A 190 -11.90 -10.32 5.67
C TYR A 190 -10.47 -10.86 5.54
N CYS A 191 -9.60 -10.10 4.89
CA CYS A 191 -8.17 -10.37 4.84
C CYS A 191 -7.41 -9.27 5.60
N GLN A 192 -6.41 -9.68 6.40
CA GLN A 192 -5.57 -8.75 7.14
C GLN A 192 -4.89 -7.77 6.17
N GLY A 193 -4.94 -6.49 6.51
CA GLY A 193 -4.48 -5.40 5.65
C GLY A 193 -5.61 -4.60 4.99
N MET A 194 -6.85 -5.12 4.96
CA MET A 194 -8.00 -4.39 4.44
C MET A 194 -8.41 -3.20 5.34
N SER A 195 -8.12 -3.27 6.64
CA SER A 195 -8.45 -2.21 7.60
C SER A 195 -7.78 -0.88 7.26
N GLN A 196 -6.54 -0.87 6.77
CA GLN A 196 -5.84 0.36 6.41
C GLN A 196 -6.50 1.05 5.20
N ILE A 197 -6.91 0.27 4.20
CA ILE A 197 -7.65 0.78 3.02
C ILE A 197 -8.99 1.37 3.45
N ALA A 198 -9.76 0.62 4.23
CA ALA A 198 -11.07 1.07 4.72
C ALA A 198 -10.96 2.34 5.57
N ALA A 199 -9.95 2.41 6.44
CA ALA A 199 -9.70 3.58 7.27
C ALA A 199 -9.31 4.81 6.44
N LEU A 200 -8.44 4.67 5.43
CA LEU A 200 -8.10 5.77 4.52
C LEU A 200 -9.36 6.32 3.83
N LEU A 201 -10.24 5.44 3.34
CA LEU A 201 -11.49 5.86 2.72
C LEU A 201 -12.37 6.60 3.73
N LEU A 202 -12.54 6.06 4.94
CA LEU A 202 -13.31 6.67 6.02
C LEU A 202 -12.76 8.00 6.53
N MET A 203 -11.49 8.34 6.25
CA MET A 203 -10.98 9.70 6.50
C MET A 203 -11.67 10.75 5.63
N TYR A 204 -12.15 10.36 4.44
CA TYR A 204 -12.69 11.29 3.43
C TYR A 204 -14.17 11.10 3.14
N MET A 205 -14.73 9.91 3.34
CA MET A 205 -16.13 9.62 3.03
C MET A 205 -16.90 9.01 4.22
N ASN A 206 -18.21 8.94 4.06
CA ASN A 206 -19.11 8.36 5.05
C ASN A 206 -19.06 6.82 5.03
N GLU A 207 -19.66 6.20 6.03
CA GLU A 207 -19.62 4.74 6.26
C GLU A 207 -20.08 3.93 5.03
N GLU A 208 -21.27 4.20 4.51
CA GLU A 208 -21.81 3.47 3.34
C GLU A 208 -21.01 3.74 2.06
N ASP A 209 -20.60 5.00 1.83
CA ASP A 209 -19.80 5.35 0.65
C ASP A 209 -18.44 4.64 0.67
N ALA A 210 -17.82 4.48 1.85
CA ALA A 210 -16.58 3.75 2.02
C ALA A 210 -16.75 2.26 1.73
N PHE A 211 -17.86 1.65 2.15
CA PHE A 211 -18.19 0.27 1.81
C PHE A 211 -18.27 0.06 0.29
N TRP A 212 -18.99 0.94 -0.42
CA TRP A 212 -19.11 0.85 -1.87
C TRP A 212 -17.80 1.16 -2.59
N ALA A 213 -16.99 2.10 -2.09
CA ALA A 213 -15.66 2.36 -2.61
C ALA A 213 -14.76 1.12 -2.50
N ILE A 214 -14.76 0.40 -1.37
CA ILE A 214 -14.04 -0.87 -1.24
C ILE A 214 -14.57 -1.90 -2.23
N SER A 215 -15.89 -2.04 -2.36
CA SER A 215 -16.50 -2.95 -3.33
C SER A 215 -15.99 -2.66 -4.74
N VAL A 216 -16.01 -1.41 -5.19
CA VAL A 216 -15.51 -1.03 -6.52
C VAL A 216 -14.02 -1.33 -6.65
N LEU A 217 -13.18 -0.93 -5.70
CA LEU A 217 -11.73 -1.20 -5.75
C LEU A 217 -11.41 -2.70 -5.86
N MET A 218 -12.25 -3.54 -5.25
CA MET A 218 -12.07 -4.99 -5.27
C MET A 218 -12.52 -5.62 -6.59
N THR A 219 -13.64 -5.17 -7.15
CA THR A 219 -14.33 -5.88 -8.24
C THR A 219 -14.15 -5.26 -9.62
N ASP A 220 -13.87 -3.96 -9.70
CA ASP A 220 -13.68 -3.24 -10.96
C ASP A 220 -12.42 -3.71 -11.69
N GLU A 221 -12.48 -3.84 -13.02
CA GLU A 221 -11.37 -4.36 -13.83
C GLU A 221 -10.11 -3.48 -13.74
N LYS A 222 -10.26 -2.17 -13.49
CA LYS A 222 -9.13 -1.24 -13.43
C LYS A 222 -8.24 -1.46 -12.20
N HIS A 223 -8.86 -1.78 -11.07
CA HIS A 223 -8.18 -1.91 -9.77
C HIS A 223 -7.99 -3.39 -9.40
N ALA A 224 -9.07 -4.16 -9.59
CA ALA A 224 -9.18 -5.61 -9.43
C ALA A 224 -8.51 -6.13 -8.15
N MET A 225 -8.65 -5.43 -7.02
CA MET A 225 -7.94 -5.77 -5.78
C MET A 225 -8.32 -7.16 -5.24
N HIS A 226 -9.46 -7.73 -5.66
CA HIS A 226 -9.91 -9.07 -5.27
C HIS A 226 -8.80 -10.12 -5.34
N GLY A 227 -8.05 -10.20 -6.44
CA GLY A 227 -6.98 -11.18 -6.61
C GLY A 227 -5.80 -11.03 -5.64
N PHE A 228 -5.62 -9.85 -5.01
CA PHE A 228 -4.63 -9.65 -3.95
C PHE A 228 -5.10 -10.24 -2.62
N PHE A 229 -6.41 -10.25 -2.34
CA PHE A 229 -6.97 -10.61 -1.03
C PHE A 229 -7.61 -12.00 -0.99
N ILE A 230 -7.88 -12.63 -2.15
CA ILE A 230 -8.36 -14.02 -2.18
C ILE A 230 -7.28 -15.00 -1.70
N GLN A 231 -7.73 -16.13 -1.15
CA GLN A 231 -6.87 -17.18 -0.60
C GLN A 231 -5.74 -17.57 -1.57
N GLY A 232 -4.51 -17.61 -1.03
CA GLY A 232 -3.32 -17.94 -1.79
C GLY A 232 -2.73 -16.77 -2.58
N PHE A 233 -3.31 -15.57 -2.54
CA PHE A 233 -2.75 -14.34 -3.10
C PHE A 233 -2.23 -14.45 -4.55
N PRO A 234 -3.03 -15.00 -5.48
CA PRO A 234 -2.58 -15.29 -6.85
C PRO A 234 -2.05 -14.03 -7.55
N LYS A 235 -2.74 -12.89 -7.37
CA LYS A 235 -2.34 -11.62 -7.99
C LYS A 235 -1.05 -11.07 -7.40
N LEU A 236 -0.82 -11.24 -6.10
CA LEU A 236 0.43 -10.81 -5.47
C LEU A 236 1.61 -11.51 -6.11
N ARG A 237 1.56 -12.84 -6.24
CA ARG A 237 2.63 -13.63 -6.88
C ARG A 237 2.87 -13.15 -8.30
N ARG A 238 1.81 -12.97 -9.10
CA ARG A 238 1.91 -12.46 -10.47
C ARG A 238 2.56 -11.08 -10.54
N PHE A 239 2.22 -10.17 -9.61
CA PHE A 239 2.82 -8.84 -9.52
C PHE A 239 4.28 -8.89 -9.07
N GLN A 240 4.65 -9.77 -8.14
CA GLN A 240 6.03 -9.98 -7.70
C GLN A 240 6.91 -10.54 -8.82
N GLU A 241 6.46 -11.56 -9.53
CA GLU A 241 7.13 -12.11 -10.71
C GLU A 241 7.27 -11.08 -11.83
N HIS A 242 6.25 -10.22 -12.00
CA HIS A 242 6.33 -9.12 -12.95
C HIS A 242 7.35 -8.07 -12.51
N HIS A 243 7.37 -7.70 -11.23
CA HIS A 243 8.33 -6.77 -10.67
C HIS A 243 9.77 -7.28 -10.85
N ASP A 244 10.04 -8.57 -10.60
CA ASP A 244 11.35 -9.18 -10.87
C ASP A 244 11.78 -9.06 -12.34
N ARG A 245 10.84 -9.21 -13.28
CA ARG A 245 11.12 -9.02 -14.71
C ARG A 245 11.41 -7.56 -15.04
N VAL A 246 10.66 -6.63 -14.45
CA VAL A 246 10.91 -5.19 -14.59
C VAL A 246 12.31 -4.85 -14.09
N LEU A 247 12.70 -5.31 -12.90
CA LEU A 247 14.03 -5.09 -12.34
C LEU A 247 15.14 -5.72 -13.19
N SER A 248 14.93 -6.95 -13.67
CA SER A 248 15.91 -7.64 -14.51
C SER A 248 16.15 -6.90 -15.83
N LYS A 249 15.11 -6.27 -16.39
CA LYS A 249 15.21 -5.55 -17.67
C LYS A 249 15.71 -4.11 -17.50
N LEU A 250 15.17 -3.36 -16.53
CA LEU A 250 15.38 -1.92 -16.41
C LEU A 250 16.36 -1.51 -15.30
N LEU A 251 16.59 -2.36 -14.28
CA LEU A 251 17.54 -2.11 -13.19
C LEU A 251 18.46 -3.33 -12.94
N PRO A 252 19.11 -3.92 -13.98
CA PRO A 252 19.82 -5.20 -13.85
C PRO A 252 20.94 -5.19 -12.81
N LYS A 253 21.61 -4.05 -12.62
CA LYS A 253 22.66 -3.90 -11.59
C LYS A 253 22.09 -4.00 -10.18
N LEU A 254 20.94 -3.36 -9.93
CA LEU A 254 20.26 -3.43 -8.64
C LEU A 254 19.68 -4.83 -8.41
N LYS A 255 19.08 -5.44 -9.42
CA LYS A 255 18.56 -6.82 -9.32
C LYS A 255 19.64 -7.80 -8.90
N LYS A 256 20.80 -7.78 -9.56
CA LYS A 256 21.96 -8.61 -9.18
C LYS A 256 22.45 -8.36 -7.75
N HIS A 257 22.37 -7.11 -7.29
CA HIS A 257 22.76 -6.75 -5.91
C HIS A 257 21.78 -7.34 -4.90
N LEU A 258 20.47 -7.20 -5.14
CA LEU A 258 19.43 -7.81 -4.30
C LEU A 258 19.58 -9.34 -4.27
N ASP A 259 19.80 -9.98 -5.42
CA ASP A 259 19.97 -11.43 -5.53
C ASP A 259 21.21 -11.93 -4.79
N ARG A 260 22.31 -11.16 -4.82
CA ARG A 260 23.53 -11.50 -4.06
C ARG A 260 23.29 -11.56 -2.55
N PHE A 261 22.38 -10.74 -2.06
CA PHE A 261 21.96 -10.72 -0.65
C PHE A 261 20.67 -11.53 -0.41
N GLU A 262 20.24 -12.35 -1.36
CA GLU A 262 19.01 -13.16 -1.26
C GLU A 262 17.76 -12.35 -0.86
N ILE A 263 17.73 -11.05 -1.21
CA ILE A 263 16.59 -10.19 -0.95
C ILE A 263 15.56 -10.44 -2.04
N HIS A 264 14.68 -11.40 -1.77
CA HIS A 264 13.54 -11.69 -2.62
C HIS A 264 12.53 -10.54 -2.62
N THR A 265 11.93 -10.30 -3.78
CA THR A 265 10.90 -9.27 -3.98
C THR A 265 9.73 -9.40 -3.00
N SER A 266 9.41 -10.62 -2.56
CA SER A 266 8.37 -10.87 -1.55
C SER A 266 8.62 -10.21 -0.20
N LEU A 267 9.88 -9.95 0.18
CA LEU A 267 10.23 -9.38 1.49
C LEU A 267 9.78 -7.93 1.66
N TYR A 268 9.68 -7.15 0.59
CA TYR A 268 9.37 -5.71 0.69
C TYR A 268 8.11 -5.29 -0.05
N THR A 269 7.61 -6.09 -1.00
CA THR A 269 6.49 -5.68 -1.87
C THR A 269 5.09 -5.97 -1.33
N LEU A 270 4.96 -6.72 -0.23
CA LEU A 270 3.64 -7.14 0.27
C LEU A 270 2.69 -5.94 0.47
N LYS A 271 3.07 -4.97 1.31
CA LYS A 271 2.25 -3.76 1.54
C LYS A 271 2.24 -2.82 0.33
N TRP A 272 3.27 -2.85 -0.52
CA TRP A 272 3.31 -2.02 -1.74
C TRP A 272 2.14 -2.36 -2.65
N PHE A 273 1.85 -3.66 -2.83
CA PHE A 273 0.79 -4.13 -3.71
C PHE A 273 -0.56 -4.32 -3.00
N PHE A 274 -0.59 -4.88 -1.80
CA PHE A 274 -1.86 -5.08 -1.08
C PHE A 274 -2.56 -3.76 -0.76
N GLN A 275 -1.79 -2.78 -0.30
CA GLN A 275 -2.33 -1.57 0.31
C GLN A 275 -1.96 -0.32 -0.48
N CYS A 276 -1.51 -0.46 -1.72
CA CYS A 276 -1.09 0.67 -2.57
C CYS A 276 -0.13 1.62 -1.81
N PHE A 277 0.93 1.05 -1.22
CA PHE A 277 1.97 1.77 -0.47
C PHE A 277 1.50 2.50 0.79
N LEU A 278 0.31 2.18 1.34
CA LEU A 278 -0.04 2.62 2.71
C LEU A 278 1.04 2.16 3.69
N ASP A 279 1.42 3.07 4.58
CA ASP A 279 2.45 2.90 5.61
C ASP A 279 3.81 2.45 5.06
N ARG A 280 4.14 2.85 3.82
CA ARG A 280 5.44 2.55 3.15
C ARG A 280 6.10 3.76 2.50
N VAL A 281 5.36 4.86 2.41
CA VAL A 281 5.85 6.18 2.00
C VAL A 281 5.19 7.22 2.91
N PRO A 282 5.69 8.47 2.98
CA PRO A 282 5.09 9.51 3.80
C PRO A 282 3.63 9.74 3.38
N PHE A 283 2.76 9.99 4.36
CA PHE A 283 1.31 10.07 4.12
C PHE A 283 0.90 11.09 3.05
N THR A 284 1.67 12.18 2.91
CA THR A 284 1.49 13.18 1.85
C THR A 284 1.62 12.56 0.46
N LEU A 285 2.68 11.78 0.23
CA LEU A 285 2.90 11.03 -1.00
C LEU A 285 1.89 9.89 -1.15
N THR A 286 1.51 9.21 -0.06
CA THR A 286 0.46 8.18 -0.08
C THR A 286 -0.83 8.73 -0.69
N LEU A 287 -1.30 9.91 -0.28
CA LEU A 287 -2.51 10.51 -0.86
C LEU A 287 -2.36 10.80 -2.35
N ARG A 288 -1.17 11.22 -2.79
CA ARG A 288 -0.89 11.48 -4.21
C ARG A 288 -0.87 10.21 -5.04
N LEU A 289 -0.35 9.12 -4.48
CA LEU A 289 -0.40 7.80 -5.09
C LEU A 289 -1.84 7.29 -5.17
N TRP A 290 -2.64 7.47 -4.13
CA TRP A 290 -4.05 7.09 -4.13
C TRP A 290 -4.90 7.92 -5.09
N ASP A 291 -4.63 9.23 -5.22
CA ASP A 291 -5.25 10.07 -6.23
C ASP A 291 -4.99 9.50 -7.65
N ALA A 292 -3.75 9.10 -7.94
CA ALA A 292 -3.38 8.48 -9.21
C ALA A 292 -3.96 7.06 -9.36
N TYR A 293 -3.94 6.25 -8.30
CA TYR A 293 -4.43 4.87 -8.30
C TYR A 293 -5.93 4.80 -8.55
N VAL A 294 -6.72 5.68 -7.91
CA VAL A 294 -8.17 5.75 -8.16
C VAL A 294 -8.50 6.14 -9.60
N LEU A 295 -7.62 6.92 -10.26
CA LEU A 295 -7.78 7.28 -11.67
C LEU A 295 -7.38 6.14 -12.61
N ASP A 296 -6.16 5.62 -12.44
CA ASP A 296 -5.45 4.78 -13.42
C ASP A 296 -5.39 3.28 -13.05
N GLY A 297 -5.58 2.93 -11.78
CA GLY A 297 -5.59 1.57 -11.26
C GLY A 297 -4.22 0.88 -11.23
N GLU A 298 -4.20 -0.42 -11.55
CA GLU A 298 -3.04 -1.32 -11.45
C GLU A 298 -1.69 -0.79 -11.97
N PRO A 299 -1.61 -0.08 -13.13
CA PRO A 299 -0.33 0.40 -13.64
C PRO A 299 0.45 1.28 -12.67
N VAL A 300 -0.25 1.99 -11.77
CA VAL A 300 0.37 2.83 -10.74
C VAL A 300 1.19 1.99 -9.76
N LEU A 301 0.75 0.78 -9.42
CA LEU A 301 1.45 -0.12 -8.49
C LEU A 301 2.79 -0.57 -9.08
N THR A 302 2.78 -1.06 -10.31
CA THR A 302 4.00 -1.47 -11.03
C THR A 302 4.93 -0.28 -11.22
N ALA A 303 4.40 0.86 -11.66
CA ALA A 303 5.21 2.04 -11.89
C ALA A 303 5.83 2.61 -10.62
N MET A 304 5.09 2.68 -9.51
CA MET A 304 5.63 3.21 -8.26
C MET A 304 6.68 2.28 -7.65
N SER A 305 6.46 0.96 -7.69
CA SER A 305 7.46 -0.02 -7.20
C SER A 305 8.78 0.11 -7.96
N TYR A 306 8.72 0.30 -9.28
CA TYR A 306 9.90 0.58 -10.11
C TYR A 306 10.51 1.96 -9.82
N THR A 307 9.67 3.00 -9.68
CA THR A 307 10.11 4.38 -9.46
C THR A 307 10.89 4.52 -8.16
N LEU A 308 10.38 3.95 -7.08
CA LEU A 308 11.00 3.95 -5.76
C LEU A 308 12.41 3.35 -5.84
N LEU A 309 12.54 2.16 -6.42
CA LEU A 309 13.85 1.50 -6.56
C LEU A 309 14.78 2.26 -7.52
N ARG A 310 14.23 2.89 -8.57
CA ARG A 310 15.01 3.72 -9.50
C ARG A 310 15.59 4.96 -8.81
N LEU A 311 14.77 5.68 -8.06
CA LEU A 311 15.16 6.88 -7.31
C LEU A 311 16.22 6.57 -6.24
N HIS A 312 16.09 5.43 -5.56
CA HIS A 312 17.01 5.03 -4.48
C HIS A 312 18.13 4.09 -4.92
N ARG A 313 18.25 3.79 -6.21
CA ARG A 313 19.22 2.81 -6.75
C ARG A 313 20.65 3.01 -6.24
N LYS A 314 21.14 4.26 -6.22
CA LYS A 314 22.53 4.56 -5.79
C LYS A 314 22.74 4.30 -4.31
N THR A 315 21.72 4.56 -3.50
CA THR A 315 21.73 4.33 -2.05
C THR A 315 21.67 2.83 -1.76
N LEU A 316 20.73 2.11 -2.39
CA LEU A 316 20.57 0.66 -2.23
C LEU A 316 21.82 -0.13 -2.64
N LEU A 317 22.49 0.26 -3.73
CA LEU A 317 23.74 -0.40 -4.18
C LEU A 317 24.91 -0.29 -3.19
N LYS A 318 24.83 0.60 -2.20
CA LYS A 318 25.86 0.78 -1.16
C LYS A 318 25.49 0.09 0.15
N MET A 319 24.23 -0.30 0.32
CA MET A 319 23.71 -0.88 1.56
C MET A 319 23.96 -2.38 1.62
N GLY A 320 24.13 -2.88 2.85
CA GLY A 320 24.09 -4.31 3.16
C GLY A 320 22.67 -4.87 3.23
N MET A 321 22.53 -6.16 3.53
CA MET A 321 21.23 -6.86 3.56
C MET A 321 20.24 -6.22 4.56
N GLU A 322 20.64 -6.13 5.84
CA GLU A 322 19.79 -5.60 6.92
C GLU A 322 19.39 -4.14 6.65
N GLU A 323 20.36 -3.31 6.23
CA GLU A 323 20.11 -1.91 5.89
C GLU A 323 19.12 -1.74 4.73
N MET A 324 19.19 -2.60 3.70
CA MET A 324 18.24 -2.55 2.59
C MET A 324 16.84 -2.95 3.04
N ILE A 325 16.70 -3.96 3.88
CA ILE A 325 15.38 -4.40 4.39
C ILE A 325 14.77 -3.30 5.26
N ASP A 326 15.54 -2.76 6.21
CA ASP A 326 15.10 -1.64 7.05
C ASP A 326 14.77 -0.39 6.21
N PHE A 327 15.57 -0.10 5.19
CA PHE A 327 15.32 1.02 4.28
C PHE A 327 14.00 0.86 3.54
N LEU A 328 13.78 -0.30 2.90
CA LEU A 328 12.60 -0.58 2.08
C LEU A 328 11.31 -0.73 2.91
N GLN A 329 11.42 -1.19 4.16
CA GLN A 329 10.27 -1.45 5.01
C GLN A 329 9.93 -0.29 5.97
N ALA A 330 10.91 0.40 6.54
CA ALA A 330 10.66 1.37 7.63
C ALA A 330 11.11 2.80 7.28
N ARG A 331 12.29 2.98 6.71
CA ARG A 331 12.86 4.34 6.55
C ARG A 331 12.12 5.16 5.49
N LEU A 332 11.70 4.53 4.40
CA LEU A 332 10.96 5.20 3.33
C LEU A 332 9.61 5.78 3.78
N GLU A 333 8.95 5.16 4.77
CA GLU A 333 7.72 5.69 5.35
C GLU A 333 7.96 7.01 6.10
N GLN A 334 9.09 7.09 6.81
CA GLN A 334 9.44 8.24 7.63
C GLN A 334 9.96 9.41 6.78
N ASP A 335 10.81 9.10 5.82
CA ASP A 335 11.39 10.05 4.89
C ASP A 335 11.64 9.39 3.54
N PHE A 336 10.91 9.84 2.52
CA PHE A 336 11.09 9.36 1.16
C PHE A 336 12.37 9.90 0.52
N GLY A 337 13.01 10.93 1.08
CA GLY A 337 14.24 11.53 0.55
C GLY A 337 14.07 12.35 -0.74
N TYR A 338 12.83 12.55 -1.20
CA TYR A 338 12.48 13.38 -2.34
C TYR A 338 11.17 14.13 -2.06
N HIS A 339 11.07 15.36 -2.57
CA HIS A 339 9.82 16.11 -2.53
C HIS A 339 8.70 15.40 -3.31
N ASP A 340 7.47 15.41 -2.81
CA ASP A 340 6.30 14.72 -3.38
C ASP A 340 6.10 15.00 -4.88
N ASP A 341 6.20 16.27 -5.30
CA ASP A 341 6.01 16.62 -6.71
C ASP A 341 7.11 16.01 -7.61
N ALA A 342 8.36 15.92 -7.13
CA ALA A 342 9.44 15.28 -7.87
C ALA A 342 9.23 13.74 -7.93
N ALA A 343 8.76 13.14 -6.84
CA ALA A 343 8.40 11.73 -6.81
C ALA A 343 7.26 11.41 -7.79
N MET A 344 6.23 12.26 -7.85
CA MET A 344 5.09 12.11 -8.77
C MET A 344 5.47 12.34 -10.24
N GLU A 345 6.37 13.28 -10.53
CA GLU A 345 6.93 13.46 -11.87
C GLU A 345 7.76 12.26 -12.30
N ALA A 346 8.60 11.73 -11.40
CA ALA A 346 9.37 10.51 -11.64
C ALA A 346 8.45 9.31 -11.87
N LEU A 347 7.33 9.21 -11.15
CA LEU A 347 6.31 8.19 -11.36
C LEU A 347 5.69 8.30 -12.75
N GLN A 348 5.29 9.49 -13.19
CA GLN A 348 4.73 9.67 -14.54
C GLN A 348 5.74 9.29 -15.64
N ALA A 349 7.02 9.66 -15.46
CA ALA A 349 8.07 9.26 -16.39
C ALA A 349 8.27 7.74 -16.42
N SER A 350 8.25 7.09 -15.25
CA SER A 350 8.31 5.63 -15.14
C SER A 350 7.12 4.94 -15.79
N MET A 351 5.90 5.46 -15.63
CA MET A 351 4.70 4.90 -16.28
C MET A 351 4.85 4.90 -17.81
N GLU A 352 5.35 6.00 -18.37
CA GLU A 352 5.58 6.12 -19.81
C GLU A 352 6.71 5.20 -20.29
N GLU A 353 7.80 5.07 -19.54
CA GLU A 353 8.90 4.14 -19.83
C GLU A 353 8.42 2.67 -19.82
N LEU A 354 7.69 2.27 -18.77
CA LEU A 354 7.13 0.92 -18.66
C LEU A 354 6.15 0.63 -19.80
N ARG A 355 5.30 1.61 -20.16
CA ARG A 355 4.38 1.49 -21.30
C ARG A 355 5.13 1.25 -22.61
N LYS A 356 6.21 2.00 -22.89
CA LYS A 356 7.05 1.80 -24.09
C LYS A 356 7.67 0.40 -24.14
N HIS A 357 7.99 -0.18 -22.99
CA HIS A 357 8.59 -1.51 -22.90
C HIS A 357 7.58 -2.66 -22.79
N GLY A 358 6.26 -2.38 -22.78
CA GLY A 358 5.21 -3.39 -22.59
C GLY A 358 5.21 -3.99 -21.17
N LEU A 359 5.61 -3.20 -20.18
CA LEU A 359 5.79 -3.60 -18.77
C LEU A 359 4.91 -2.79 -17.80
N ALA A 360 3.86 -2.13 -18.29
CA ALA A 360 3.00 -1.30 -17.43
C ALA A 360 2.14 -2.14 -16.46
N ILE A 361 1.77 -3.35 -16.87
CA ILE A 361 1.02 -4.33 -16.09
C ILE A 361 1.60 -5.73 -16.34
N PRO A 362 1.39 -6.69 -15.42
CA PRO A 362 1.81 -8.06 -15.68
C PRO A 362 1.13 -8.61 -16.95
N PRO A 363 1.87 -9.32 -17.82
CA PRO A 363 1.34 -9.80 -19.09
C PRO A 363 0.26 -10.86 -18.89
N GLY A 364 -0.60 -10.97 -19.90
CA GLY A 364 -1.75 -11.87 -19.88
C GLY A 364 -2.98 -11.21 -19.25
N ARG A 365 -4.15 -11.81 -19.50
CA ARG A 365 -5.37 -11.44 -18.76
C ARG A 365 -5.28 -11.97 -17.33
N PRO A 366 -5.88 -11.29 -16.34
CA PRO A 366 -6.04 -11.85 -15.01
C PRO A 366 -6.65 -13.27 -15.13
N PRO A 367 -6.03 -14.29 -14.52
CA PRO A 367 -6.60 -15.63 -14.50
C PRO A 367 -7.94 -15.61 -13.76
N PRO A 368 -8.86 -16.54 -14.04
CA PRO A 368 -10.16 -16.60 -13.35
C PRO A 368 -10.04 -16.68 -11.83
N SER A 369 -8.94 -17.23 -11.30
CA SER A 369 -8.64 -17.28 -9.87
C SER A 369 -8.37 -15.92 -9.21
N GLU A 370 -8.11 -14.87 -10.00
CA GLU A 370 -7.96 -13.49 -9.52
C GLU A 370 -9.24 -12.67 -9.62
N LEU A 371 -10.26 -13.19 -10.31
CA LEU A 371 -11.53 -12.51 -10.52
C LEU A 371 -12.59 -13.07 -9.56
N PRO A 372 -13.54 -12.25 -9.11
CA PRO A 372 -14.68 -12.75 -8.34
C PRO A 372 -15.47 -13.79 -9.15
N GLN A 373 -15.72 -14.95 -8.56
CA GLN A 373 -16.44 -16.06 -9.23
C GLN A 373 -17.84 -16.29 -8.66
N ARG A 374 -18.09 -15.82 -7.43
CA ARG A 374 -19.39 -15.89 -6.77
C ARG A 374 -20.12 -14.56 -6.83
N PRO A 375 -21.47 -14.58 -6.94
CA PRO A 375 -22.27 -13.38 -6.74
C PRO A 375 -21.99 -12.74 -5.37
N PHE A 376 -22.09 -11.41 -5.32
CA PHE A 376 -21.94 -10.67 -4.07
C PHE A 376 -23.24 -10.66 -3.28
N GLY A 377 -23.11 -10.61 -1.95
CA GLY A 377 -24.24 -10.54 -1.03
C GLY A 377 -25.11 -11.81 -1.01
N LEU A 378 -24.57 -12.96 -1.45
CA LEU A 378 -25.24 -14.25 -1.40
C LEU A 378 -25.80 -14.55 0.00
N GLU A 379 -27.03 -15.04 0.04
CA GLU A 379 -27.59 -15.66 1.24
C GLU A 379 -26.91 -17.02 1.43
N LEU A 380 -25.93 -17.08 2.32
CA LEU A 380 -25.38 -18.37 2.75
C LEU A 380 -26.45 -19.11 3.56
N PRO A 381 -26.71 -20.40 3.27
CA PRO A 381 -27.61 -21.20 4.09
C PRO A 381 -27.12 -21.20 5.53
N LEU A 382 -28.04 -20.94 6.46
CA LEU A 382 -27.78 -21.11 7.89
C LEU A 382 -27.30 -22.55 8.13
N PRO A 383 -26.24 -22.78 8.91
CA PRO A 383 -25.94 -24.13 9.36
C PRO A 383 -27.15 -24.63 10.19
N SER A 384 -27.94 -25.52 9.60
CA SER A 384 -28.99 -26.24 10.30
C SER A 384 -28.34 -27.31 11.18
N PRO A 385 -28.73 -27.45 12.47
CA PRO A 385 -28.16 -28.45 13.39
C PRO A 385 -28.36 -29.93 12.99
N ARG A 386 -28.85 -30.23 11.78
CA ARG A 386 -29.42 -31.55 11.44
C ARG A 386 -28.79 -32.28 10.26
N CYS A 387 -27.67 -31.82 9.68
CA CYS A 387 -27.09 -32.52 8.53
C CYS A 387 -25.62 -32.93 8.75
N ILE A 388 -25.39 -33.82 9.72
CA ILE A 388 -24.17 -34.63 9.79
C ILE A 388 -24.58 -36.09 9.57
N LYS A 389 -24.65 -36.52 8.31
CA LYS A 389 -24.64 -37.96 8.01
C LYS A 389 -23.20 -38.45 8.19
N LYS A 390 -22.98 -39.18 9.29
CA LYS A 390 -21.74 -39.91 9.59
C LYS A 390 -21.30 -40.74 8.38
N LYS A 391 -20.21 -40.36 7.71
CA LYS A 391 -19.38 -41.34 6.98
C LYS A 391 -18.42 -41.94 8.00
N ALA A 392 -18.80 -43.11 8.52
CA ALA A 392 -17.89 -43.95 9.29
C ALA A 392 -16.74 -44.37 8.36
N VAL A 393 -15.54 -43.88 8.63
CA VAL A 393 -14.31 -44.46 8.11
C VAL A 393 -13.98 -45.65 9.02
N THR A 394 -14.30 -46.85 8.57
CA THR A 394 -13.83 -48.08 9.23
C THR A 394 -12.41 -48.36 8.77
N ASN A 395 -11.43 -48.11 9.66
CA ASN A 395 -10.09 -48.65 9.52
C ASN A 395 -10.15 -50.17 9.74
N GLY A 396 -9.55 -50.90 8.81
CA GLY A 396 -9.45 -52.35 8.87
C GLY A 396 -8.53 -52.83 9.98
N SER A 397 -9.00 -53.85 10.70
CA SER A 397 -8.18 -54.79 11.45
C SER A 397 -8.76 -56.18 11.23
N ASN A 398 -7.92 -57.07 10.67
CA ASN A 398 -8.19 -58.49 10.50
C ASN A 398 -8.61 -59.13 11.82
N GLU A 399 -9.67 -59.95 11.81
CA GLU A 399 -9.63 -61.29 12.40
C GLU A 399 -10.77 -62.17 11.88
N SER A 400 -10.42 -63.44 11.74
CA SER A 400 -11.17 -64.58 11.19
C SER A 400 -12.45 -64.93 11.94
N HIS A 401 -13.49 -65.40 11.23
CA HIS A 401 -14.15 -66.72 11.42
C HIS A 401 -15.45 -66.86 10.60
N GLY A 402 -15.64 -68.03 9.99
CA GLY A 402 -16.89 -68.78 10.02
C GLY A 402 -18.01 -68.47 9.02
N GLU A 403 -18.13 -69.36 8.03
CA GLU A 403 -19.39 -70.02 7.56
C GLU A 403 -20.57 -69.16 7.05
N SER A 404 -20.88 -69.26 5.75
CA SER A 404 -21.96 -70.09 5.17
C SER A 404 -23.35 -69.44 5.35
N VAL A 405 -24.20 -69.19 4.35
CA VAL A 405 -24.76 -70.05 3.30
C VAL A 405 -25.54 -69.14 2.33
N ARG A 406 -25.42 -69.43 1.03
CA ARG A 406 -26.45 -69.57 -0.04
C ARG A 406 -27.78 -68.77 0.08
N ASP A 407 -28.46 -68.36 -0.99
CA ASP A 407 -28.54 -68.96 -2.32
C ASP A 407 -29.33 -68.03 -3.29
N SER A 408 -29.16 -68.33 -4.59
CA SER A 408 -30.16 -68.26 -5.66
C SER A 408 -30.57 -66.87 -6.20
N ALA A 409 -30.18 -66.55 -7.45
CA ALA A 409 -30.83 -66.93 -8.73
C ALA A 409 -31.88 -65.88 -9.12
N ALA A 410 -32.11 -65.48 -10.37
CA ALA A 410 -31.89 -66.08 -11.68
C ALA A 410 -31.87 -64.90 -12.69
N GLU A 411 -31.05 -64.93 -13.75
CA GLU A 411 -31.47 -65.21 -15.13
C GLU A 411 -32.24 -64.06 -15.82
N ASN A 412 -32.11 -63.79 -17.12
CA ASN A 412 -31.19 -64.21 -18.19
C ASN A 412 -31.53 -63.33 -19.41
N GLY A 413 -30.53 -63.16 -20.29
CA GLY A 413 -30.70 -63.12 -21.76
C GLY A 413 -31.27 -61.82 -22.33
N GLY A 414 -30.63 -61.13 -23.29
CA GLY A 414 -29.57 -61.43 -24.24
C GLY A 414 -29.81 -60.52 -25.47
N PRO A 415 -29.20 -60.73 -26.64
CA PRO A 415 -27.83 -61.14 -26.92
C PRO A 415 -27.17 -60.28 -28.04
N ALA A 416 -25.99 -60.75 -28.48
CA ALA A 416 -25.23 -60.46 -29.72
C ALA A 416 -24.24 -59.27 -29.66
N SER A 417 -22.93 -59.46 -29.39
CA SER A 417 -21.85 -60.22 -30.09
C SER A 417 -21.41 -59.58 -31.41
N CYS A 418 -20.26 -58.89 -31.40
CA CYS A 418 -18.97 -59.32 -31.99
C CYS A 418 -18.80 -58.74 -33.42
N GLU A 419 -17.67 -58.15 -33.83
CA GLU A 419 -16.33 -58.70 -33.74
C GLU A 419 -15.26 -57.67 -34.19
N ASN A 420 -14.01 -58.00 -33.83
CA ASN A 420 -12.70 -57.55 -34.33
C ASN A 420 -11.98 -56.38 -33.59
N LEU A 421 -11.07 -56.65 -32.64
CA LEU A 421 -9.69 -57.21 -32.73
C LEU A 421 -8.63 -56.23 -33.29
N ARG A 422 -7.89 -55.53 -32.40
CA ARG A 422 -6.47 -55.84 -32.01
C ARG A 422 -5.73 -54.61 -31.44
N ARG A 423 -5.59 -54.61 -30.10
CA ARG A 423 -4.36 -54.59 -29.28
C ARG A 423 -3.18 -53.64 -29.65
N ALA A 424 -3.00 -52.59 -28.85
CA ALA A 424 -1.78 -52.30 -28.07
C ALA A 424 -2.04 -51.22 -26.99
N SER A 425 -1.64 -51.51 -25.75
CA SER A 425 -1.82 -50.74 -24.49
C SER A 425 -0.64 -49.75 -24.23
N PRO A 426 -0.50 -49.12 -23.04
CA PRO A 426 -1.39 -48.17 -22.34
C PRO A 426 -0.66 -46.87 -21.94
N ARG A 427 -1.36 -45.73 -21.78
CA ARG A 427 -1.02 -44.68 -20.80
C ARG A 427 -2.29 -43.96 -20.36
N ASP A 428 -2.46 -43.92 -19.04
CA ASP A 428 -3.66 -43.53 -18.32
C ASP A 428 -3.97 -42.03 -18.42
N ASN A 429 -5.22 -41.74 -18.81
CA ASN A 429 -5.98 -40.60 -18.37
C ASN A 429 -6.53 -40.92 -16.97
N GLU A 430 -6.56 -39.95 -16.06
CA GLU A 430 -7.61 -39.91 -15.05
C GLU A 430 -8.27 -38.53 -14.98
N ASP A 431 -9.59 -38.65 -14.89
CA ASP A 431 -10.63 -37.67 -15.08
C ASP A 431 -10.85 -36.77 -13.88
N ALA A 432 -11.46 -35.64 -14.21
CA ALA A 432 -12.17 -34.76 -13.30
C ALA A 432 -13.23 -35.50 -12.47
N THR A 433 -13.21 -35.30 -11.16
CA THR A 433 -14.38 -35.49 -10.31
C THR A 433 -14.62 -34.26 -9.44
N SER A 434 -15.83 -33.71 -9.61
CA SER A 434 -16.42 -32.62 -8.85
C SER A 434 -16.61 -33.02 -7.38
N SER A 435 -16.03 -32.26 -6.46
CA SER A 435 -16.38 -32.32 -5.03
C SER A 435 -16.90 -30.97 -4.55
N VAL A 436 -18.15 -30.98 -4.11
CA VAL A 436 -18.80 -29.91 -3.36
C VAL A 436 -18.13 -29.84 -1.99
N VAL A 437 -17.49 -28.71 -1.69
CA VAL A 437 -16.79 -28.46 -0.42
C VAL A 437 -17.66 -27.64 0.53
N ASP A 438 -17.83 -28.17 1.74
CA ASP A 438 -18.52 -27.58 2.89
C ASP A 438 -17.82 -26.30 3.39
N PRO A 439 -18.52 -25.21 3.81
CA PRO A 439 -17.90 -23.89 3.93
C PRO A 439 -17.31 -23.53 5.31
N LEU A 440 -17.34 -24.40 6.32
CA LEU A 440 -17.13 -23.98 7.71
C LEU A 440 -16.10 -24.76 8.55
N SER A 441 -15.28 -25.63 7.97
CA SER A 441 -14.16 -26.22 8.73
C SER A 441 -12.91 -25.33 8.66
N SER A 442 -12.67 -24.63 9.77
CA SER A 442 -11.34 -24.25 10.28
C SER A 442 -10.41 -23.49 9.33
N ARG A 443 -10.70 -22.20 9.10
CA ARG A 443 -9.70 -21.22 8.61
C ARG A 443 -8.87 -20.67 9.78
N THR A 444 -8.18 -21.55 10.49
CA THR A 444 -7.09 -21.17 11.39
C THR A 444 -5.82 -20.99 10.56
N SER A 445 -5.24 -19.80 10.59
CA SER A 445 -3.86 -19.44 10.22
C SER A 445 -3.20 -20.31 9.12
N LEU A 446 -3.39 -19.95 7.85
CA LEU A 446 -2.77 -20.62 6.70
C LEU A 446 -1.29 -20.24 6.49
N ALA A 447 -0.52 -20.11 7.58
CA ALA A 447 0.93 -19.89 7.51
C ALA A 447 1.72 -21.15 7.06
N GLU A 448 1.08 -22.33 6.98
CA GLU A 448 1.77 -23.62 6.81
C GLU A 448 1.48 -24.35 5.48
N THR A 449 1.37 -23.63 4.37
CA THR A 449 1.58 -24.25 3.03
C THR A 449 2.95 -23.86 2.49
N SER A 450 3.81 -24.87 2.30
CA SER A 450 5.27 -24.81 2.17
C SER A 450 5.84 -24.08 0.94
N GLN A 451 5.04 -23.26 0.25
CA GLN A 451 5.51 -22.37 -0.82
C GLN A 451 5.08 -20.89 -0.62
N THR A 452 4.41 -20.54 0.49
CA THR A 452 4.04 -19.14 0.82
C THR A 452 4.48 -18.68 2.21
N SER A 453 5.31 -19.44 2.91
CA SER A 453 5.83 -19.16 4.26
C SER A 453 6.56 -17.81 4.42
N ALA A 454 6.86 -17.11 3.32
CA ALA A 454 7.47 -15.78 3.34
C ALA A 454 6.47 -14.62 3.51
N ALA A 455 5.17 -14.85 3.28
CA ALA A 455 4.14 -13.83 3.50
C ALA A 455 3.57 -13.97 4.92
N ASP A 456 4.39 -13.69 5.94
CA ASP A 456 3.88 -13.54 7.28
C ASP A 456 2.96 -12.30 7.31
N LEU A 457 1.65 -12.55 7.27
CA LEU A 457 0.63 -11.51 7.36
C LEU A 457 0.69 -10.82 8.72
N SER A 458 1.37 -11.39 9.73
CA SER A 458 1.67 -10.69 10.97
C SER A 458 2.45 -9.38 10.72
N SER A 459 3.13 -9.21 9.58
CA SER A 459 3.77 -7.93 9.20
C SER A 459 2.80 -6.76 8.96
N PHE A 460 1.50 -7.03 8.79
CA PHE A 460 0.46 -5.99 8.84
C PHE A 460 0.14 -5.55 10.28
N SER A 461 0.66 -6.25 11.29
CA SER A 461 0.46 -6.00 12.72
C SER A 461 1.42 -4.97 13.33
N SER A 462 2.16 -4.22 12.52
CA SER A 462 3.19 -3.31 13.02
C SER A 462 2.63 -2.40 14.12
N PRO A 463 3.25 -2.37 15.32
CA PRO A 463 2.87 -1.41 16.34
C PRO A 463 3.09 0.00 15.79
N SER A 464 2.16 0.91 16.12
CA SER A 464 2.09 2.29 15.66
C SER A 464 3.49 2.89 15.45
N ALA A 465 3.90 3.03 14.18
CA ALA A 465 5.15 3.67 13.84
C ALA A 465 5.07 5.11 14.37
N THR A 466 5.88 5.41 15.37
CA THR A 466 5.99 6.77 15.89
C THR A 466 6.60 7.60 14.78
N LEU A 467 5.81 8.46 14.13
CA LEU A 467 6.27 9.41 13.13
C LEU A 467 7.41 10.24 13.74
N ARG A 468 8.66 9.91 13.43
CA ARG A 468 9.81 10.79 13.69
C ARG A 468 9.93 11.74 12.51
N ARG A 469 8.99 12.69 12.41
CA ARG A 469 9.05 13.77 11.41
C ARG A 469 9.74 14.99 12.00
N THR A 470 10.52 15.70 11.21
CA THR A 470 10.89 17.08 11.55
C THR A 470 9.61 17.93 11.61
N PRO A 471 9.46 18.86 12.57
CA PRO A 471 8.20 19.55 12.79
C PRO A 471 8.02 20.66 11.74
N SER A 472 7.49 20.30 10.58
CA SER A 472 6.97 21.24 9.58
C SER A 472 5.63 20.71 9.07
N LEU A 473 4.64 21.59 8.85
CA LEU A 473 3.35 21.20 8.27
C LEU A 473 3.46 20.84 6.78
N TYR A 474 4.60 21.17 6.16
CA TYR A 474 4.93 20.91 4.76
C TYR A 474 6.41 20.48 4.68
N ASP A 475 6.72 19.32 4.08
CA ASP A 475 8.07 18.73 4.14
C ASP A 475 9.19 19.69 3.71
N ASN A 476 10.32 19.62 4.44
CA ASN A 476 11.48 20.50 4.29
C ASN A 476 12.45 20.09 3.16
N VAL A 477 12.03 19.26 2.21
CA VAL A 477 12.90 18.83 1.10
C VAL A 477 12.75 19.80 -0.07
N ASP A 478 13.84 20.48 -0.45
CA ASP A 478 13.81 21.44 -1.56
C ASP A 478 13.45 20.73 -2.88
N TYR A 479 12.42 21.26 -3.56
CA TYR A 479 11.91 20.70 -4.81
C TYR A 479 12.93 20.78 -5.95
N ARG A 480 13.75 21.85 -6.03
CA ARG A 480 14.79 21.97 -7.06
C ARG A 480 15.92 20.98 -6.83
N GLU A 481 16.36 20.83 -5.58
CA GLU A 481 17.36 19.81 -5.22
C GLU A 481 16.86 18.39 -5.54
N SER A 482 15.58 18.12 -5.26
CA SER A 482 14.93 16.84 -5.61
C SER A 482 14.89 16.59 -7.12
N LEU A 483 14.59 17.61 -7.93
CA LEU A 483 14.61 17.54 -9.40
C LEU A 483 16.02 17.30 -9.95
N GLU A 484 17.03 17.95 -9.38
CA GLU A 484 18.43 17.72 -9.75
C GLU A 484 18.89 16.30 -9.39
N ALA A 485 18.47 15.78 -8.24
CA ALA A 485 18.74 14.41 -7.84
C ALA A 485 18.06 13.39 -8.76
N ALA A 486 16.80 13.63 -9.14
CA ALA A 486 16.01 12.76 -10.01
C ALA A 486 16.42 12.82 -11.50
N SER A 487 16.82 14.00 -12.00
CA SER A 487 17.18 14.21 -13.42
C SER A 487 18.56 13.67 -13.81
N ARG A 488 19.41 13.32 -12.83
CA ARG A 488 20.69 12.61 -13.06
C ARG A 488 20.45 11.15 -13.48
N SER A 489 19.84 10.94 -14.65
CA SER A 489 19.85 9.65 -15.35
C SER A 489 21.23 9.41 -15.99
N PRO A 490 21.82 8.20 -15.90
CA PRO A 490 23.28 8.03 -15.95
C PRO A 490 23.85 7.51 -17.28
N ASP A 491 23.09 7.43 -18.37
CA ASP A 491 23.58 6.79 -19.61
C ASP A 491 24.20 7.74 -20.65
N ALA A 492 24.48 8.99 -20.28
CA ALA A 492 25.41 9.80 -21.07
C ALA A 492 26.85 9.46 -20.69
N VAL A 493 27.41 8.42 -21.32
CA VAL A 493 28.88 8.26 -21.39
C VAL A 493 29.41 9.46 -22.18
N ARG A 494 29.85 10.52 -21.48
CA ARG A 494 30.71 11.53 -22.10
C ARG A 494 32.08 10.90 -22.26
N ILE A 495 32.31 10.29 -23.42
CA ILE A 495 33.66 9.90 -23.85
C ILE A 495 34.42 11.22 -24.08
N TYR A 496 35.30 11.57 -23.15
CA TYR A 496 36.29 12.60 -23.40
C TYR A 496 37.38 11.96 -24.27
N VAL A 497 37.41 12.32 -25.55
CA VAL A 497 38.53 12.00 -26.44
C VAL A 497 39.51 13.18 -26.36
N PRO A 498 40.67 13.05 -25.69
CA PRO A 498 41.67 14.10 -25.74
C PRO A 498 42.29 14.09 -27.14
N TYR A 499 42.07 15.16 -27.90
CA TYR A 499 42.88 15.42 -29.08
C TYR A 499 44.30 15.81 -28.63
N HIS A 500 45.25 14.91 -28.77
CA HIS A 500 46.67 15.22 -28.70
C HIS A 500 47.07 15.95 -30.00
N HIS A 501 47.44 17.22 -29.90
CA HIS A 501 48.31 17.82 -30.91
C HIS A 501 49.76 17.55 -30.52
N GLY A 502 50.39 16.64 -31.26
CA GLY A 502 51.84 16.49 -31.30
C GLY A 502 52.38 17.04 -32.62
N SER A 503 53.40 17.88 -32.55
CA SER A 503 54.46 17.98 -33.56
C SER A 503 55.64 18.72 -32.93
N GLY A 504 56.73 17.99 -32.70
CA GLY A 504 58.01 18.52 -32.24
C GLY A 504 58.88 19.07 -33.38
N GLY A 505 60.05 19.62 -33.01
CA GLY A 505 61.12 19.97 -33.94
C GLY A 505 62.09 21.05 -33.43
N GLU A 506 63.11 20.62 -32.70
CA GLU A 506 64.54 21.04 -32.69
C GLU A 506 64.98 22.52 -32.88
N THR A 507 65.85 22.96 -31.96
CA THR A 507 66.74 24.18 -31.90
C THR A 507 67.98 24.08 -32.83
N PRO A 508 68.99 25.01 -32.92
CA PRO A 508 69.32 26.21 -32.09
C PRO A 508 69.95 27.48 -32.80
N LEU A 509 70.33 28.49 -31.99
CA LEU A 509 71.45 29.48 -32.08
C LEU A 509 71.22 30.94 -32.56
N ALA A 510 71.38 31.87 -31.59
CA ALA A 510 72.45 32.91 -31.48
C ALA A 510 72.04 34.40 -31.28
N SER A 511 72.73 35.00 -30.29
CA SER A 511 73.08 36.42 -30.03
C SER A 511 72.26 37.26 -29.03
N SER A 512 72.88 37.45 -27.86
CA SER A 512 72.65 38.45 -26.78
C SER A 512 73.21 39.84 -27.19
N PRO A 513 73.05 41.00 -26.46
CA PRO A 513 72.95 41.15 -25.00
C PRO A 513 71.98 42.21 -24.37
N ILE A 514 71.49 41.80 -23.18
CA ILE A 514 71.16 42.45 -21.87
C ILE A 514 71.96 43.79 -21.62
N PRO A 515 71.59 44.75 -20.69
CA PRO A 515 70.97 44.52 -19.37
C PRO A 515 70.07 45.64 -18.76
N ASN A 516 69.20 45.44 -17.77
CA ASN A 516 69.33 45.11 -16.34
C ASN A 516 67.87 45.16 -15.78
N GLY A 517 67.43 44.45 -14.73
CA GLY A 517 68.12 43.59 -13.79
C GLY A 517 67.12 42.75 -12.97
N ASP A 518 67.65 41.63 -12.49
CA ASP A 518 67.07 40.58 -11.66
C ASP A 518 66.61 41.03 -10.26
N MET A 519 65.59 40.39 -9.69
CA MET A 519 65.75 39.18 -8.85
C MET A 519 64.41 38.65 -8.30
N THR A 520 64.18 37.36 -8.54
CA THR A 520 63.18 36.41 -8.00
C THR A 520 63.49 35.99 -6.54
N PRO A 521 62.88 34.96 -5.88
CA PRO A 521 61.71 34.09 -6.17
C PRO A 521 60.71 34.05 -4.96
N THR A 522 59.57 33.33 -4.89
CA THR A 522 59.45 31.87 -4.76
C THR A 522 57.97 31.49 -4.46
N ASN A 523 57.51 30.37 -5.04
CA ASN A 523 56.52 29.38 -4.55
C ASN A 523 55.43 29.79 -3.53
N GLN A 524 54.15 29.51 -3.82
CA GLN A 524 53.32 28.50 -3.11
C GLN A 524 51.82 28.51 -3.51
N ASP A 525 51.37 27.35 -4.00
CA ASP A 525 50.11 26.63 -3.74
C ASP A 525 48.73 27.23 -4.18
N PRO A 526 48.03 26.64 -5.19
CA PRO A 526 46.70 27.06 -5.63
C PRO A 526 45.52 26.55 -4.76
N ASN A 527 45.76 26.08 -3.53
CA ASN A 527 44.71 25.51 -2.65
C ASN A 527 44.47 26.27 -1.31
N LYS A 528 44.76 27.58 -1.25
CA LYS A 528 44.39 28.42 -0.10
C LYS A 528 43.46 29.57 -0.51
N LEU A 529 42.19 29.48 -0.13
CA LEU A 529 41.30 30.63 -0.09
C LEU A 529 41.55 31.39 1.24
N THR A 530 42.01 32.63 1.15
CA THR A 530 42.09 33.56 2.30
C THR A 530 40.91 34.52 2.20
N ILE A 531 40.03 34.54 3.21
CA ILE A 531 38.87 35.44 3.26
C ILE A 531 39.30 36.73 3.97
N HIS A 532 39.29 37.85 3.26
CA HIS A 532 39.37 39.18 3.85
C HIS A 532 37.97 39.65 4.23
N VAL A 533 37.78 40.00 5.51
CA VAL A 533 36.56 40.64 6.02
C VAL A 533 36.87 42.12 6.20
N ASP A 534 36.30 42.98 5.34
CA ASP A 534 36.35 44.42 5.52
C ASP A 534 35.25 44.85 6.50
N LEU A 535 35.67 45.31 7.68
CA LEU A 535 34.84 46.02 8.65
C LEU A 535 35.11 47.51 8.51
N HIS A 536 34.24 48.24 7.82
CA HIS A 536 34.24 49.70 7.87
C HIS A 536 33.17 50.20 8.85
N TYR A 537 33.64 50.62 10.02
CA TYR A 537 32.96 51.56 10.91
C TYR A 537 33.15 52.99 10.36
N SER A 538 32.11 53.82 10.46
CA SER A 538 32.24 55.27 10.51
C SER A 538 31.12 55.84 11.38
N SER A 539 31.54 56.62 12.37
CA SER A 539 30.78 57.29 13.41
C SER A 539 30.57 58.79 13.09
N CYS A 540 29.90 59.49 14.03
CA CYS A 540 29.61 60.93 14.16
C CYS A 540 28.19 61.32 13.68
N ASP A 541 27.32 62.04 14.40
CA ASP A 541 27.29 62.63 15.74
C ASP A 541 25.81 62.99 16.07
N GLY A 542 25.44 63.10 17.36
CA GLY A 542 24.11 63.53 17.87
C GLY A 542 23.85 65.06 17.77
N PRO A 543 22.89 65.69 18.52
CA PRO A 543 22.29 65.25 19.80
C PRO A 543 20.76 65.47 20.02
N GLN A 544 20.24 64.82 21.09
CA GLN A 544 19.28 65.24 22.17
C GLN A 544 18.08 66.15 21.83
N GLU A 545 16.82 65.90 22.22
CA GLU A 545 16.14 65.87 23.54
C GLU A 545 14.62 65.68 23.22
N GLU A 546 13.76 64.85 23.84
CA GLU A 546 13.00 64.93 25.12
C GLU A 546 12.05 63.68 25.08
N GLU A 547 12.01 62.78 26.08
CA GLU A 547 11.04 62.76 27.22
C GLU A 547 9.55 62.58 26.79
N GLU A 548 8.65 61.77 27.35
CA GLU A 548 8.55 60.62 28.24
C GLU A 548 7.05 60.19 28.17
N ALA A 549 6.72 58.98 28.62
CA ALA A 549 5.39 58.55 29.10
C ALA A 549 4.17 58.51 28.14
N LEU A 550 3.71 57.28 27.86
CA LEU A 550 2.48 56.76 28.49
C LEU A 550 2.27 55.26 28.18
N ARG A 551 2.50 54.45 29.21
CA ARG A 551 1.84 53.15 29.42
C ARG A 551 0.35 53.41 29.63
N THR A 552 -0.53 52.63 29.03
CA THR A 552 -1.69 52.07 29.77
C THR A 552 -2.13 50.76 29.13
N GLU A 553 -2.40 49.81 30.01
CA GLU A 553 -2.80 48.42 29.81
C GLU A 553 -4.09 48.26 28.99
N LEU A 554 -4.12 47.26 28.10
CA LEU A 554 -5.15 46.21 27.99
C LEU A 554 -4.69 45.11 27.02
#